data_AF-A0A2V7LAE6-F1
#
_entry.id   AF-A0A2V7LAE6-F1
#
_cell.length_a   1.000
_cell.length_b   1.000
_cell.length_c   1.000
_cell.angle_alpha   90.00
_cell.angle_beta   90.00
_cell.angle_gamma   90.00
#
_symmetry.space_group_name_H-M   'P 1'
#
loop_
_entity.id
_entity.type
_entity.pdbx_description
1 polymer ?
#
loop_
_entity_poly.entity_id
_entity_poly.type
_entity_poly.pdbx_seq_one_letter_code
_entity_poly.pdbx_strand_id
1 'polypeptide(L)'
;MREILRTSSISLAESLHIALDAEDIPAFLRNGNLGGLPPAAISVVIEDDADYDRSLQVLKDLEQTTPQPSPGGRRLVWLALIVLFGAFVTLCVNLSWP
;
A
#
# COMPACT_ATOMS: atom_id res chain seq x y z
N MET A 1 -15.94 14.68 13.60
CA MET A 1 -15.48 13.28 13.49
C MET A 1 -15.56 12.80 12.06
N ARG A 2 -14.40 12.72 11.38
CA ARG A 2 -14.33 12.48 9.94
C ARG A 2 -13.25 11.46 9.58
N GLU A 3 -13.58 10.53 8.68
CA GLU A 3 -12.65 9.51 8.17
C GLU A 3 -11.65 10.14 7.20
N ILE A 4 -10.36 9.86 7.39
CA ILE A 4 -9.27 10.36 6.54
C ILE A 4 -8.62 9.28 5.69
N LEU A 5 -8.59 8.06 6.20
CA LEU A 5 -7.92 6.96 5.53
C LEU A 5 -8.68 5.67 5.79
N ARG A 6 -8.88 4.89 4.73
CA ARG A 6 -9.37 3.52 4.78
C ARG A 6 -8.35 2.59 4.15
N THR A 7 -7.82 1.66 4.91
CA THR A 7 -6.80 0.71 4.45
C THR A 7 -7.06 -0.71 4.96
N SER A 8 -6.55 -1.71 4.26
CA SER A 8 -6.50 -3.10 4.75
C SER A 8 -5.20 -3.46 5.45
N SER A 9 -4.24 -2.53 5.51
CA SER A 9 -2.94 -2.73 6.16
C SER A 9 -2.91 -2.10 7.56
N ILE A 10 -2.80 -2.96 8.59
CA ILE A 10 -2.67 -2.55 10.00
C ILE A 10 -1.46 -1.61 10.17
N SER A 11 -0.32 -2.00 9.62
CA SER A 11 0.92 -1.24 9.73
C SER A 11 0.81 0.19 9.20
N LEU A 12 0.05 0.41 8.11
CA LEU A 12 -0.14 1.75 7.56
C LEU A 12 -1.08 2.58 8.43
N ALA A 13 -2.17 1.97 8.91
CA ALA A 13 -3.10 2.65 9.81
C ALA A 13 -2.44 3.04 11.14
N GLU A 14 -1.64 2.16 11.73
CA GLU A 14 -0.87 2.44 12.96
C GLU A 14 0.20 3.49 12.72
N SER A 15 0.94 3.41 11.60
CA SER A 15 1.93 4.42 11.27
C SER A 15 1.31 5.81 11.10
N LEU A 16 0.13 5.91 10.49
CA LEU A 16 -0.59 7.17 10.36
C LEU A 16 -1.07 7.67 11.73
N HIS A 17 -1.60 6.78 12.57
CA HIS A 17 -2.05 7.17 13.90
C HIS A 17 -0.90 7.72 14.75
N ILE A 18 0.27 7.07 14.73
CA ILE A 18 1.47 7.55 15.44
C ILE A 18 1.92 8.92 14.87
N ALA A 19 1.87 9.12 13.56
CA ALA A 19 2.23 10.39 12.94
C ALA A 19 1.28 11.52 13.34
N LEU A 20 -0.02 11.24 13.46
CA LEU A 20 -1.02 12.21 13.91
C LEU A 20 -0.87 12.52 15.41
N ASP A 21 -0.59 11.50 16.23
CA ASP A 21 -0.32 11.66 17.67
C ASP A 21 0.93 12.54 17.91
N ALA A 22 1.98 12.35 17.09
CA ALA A 22 3.18 13.19 17.14
C ALA A 22 2.93 14.67 16.79
N GLU A 23 1.85 14.95 16.05
CA GLU A 23 1.41 16.31 15.70
C GLU A 23 0.36 16.88 16.64
N ASP A 24 0.04 16.18 17.73
CA ASP A 24 -1.01 16.50 18.69
C ASP A 24 -2.41 16.55 18.06
N ILE A 25 -2.64 15.71 17.04
CA ILE A 25 -3.93 15.59 16.33
C ILE A 25 -4.69 14.37 16.85
N PRO A 26 -5.79 14.54 17.60
CA PRO A 26 -6.55 13.42 18.15
C PRO A 26 -7.24 12.61 17.05
N ALA A 27 -6.81 11.36 16.89
CA ALA A 27 -7.33 10.43 15.89
C ALA A 27 -7.59 9.04 16.49
N PHE A 28 -8.62 8.35 15.98
CA PHE A 28 -9.02 7.03 16.41
C PHE A 28 -8.87 6.01 15.29
N LEU A 29 -8.33 4.84 15.62
CA LEU A 29 -8.39 3.67 14.74
C LEU A 29 -9.73 2.94 14.93
N ARG A 30 -10.48 2.80 13.85
CA ARG A 30 -11.67 1.95 13.79
C ARG A 30 -11.37 0.74 12.92
N ASN A 31 -11.30 -0.43 13.54
CA ASN A 31 -11.21 -1.71 12.84
C ASN A 31 -12.62 -2.25 12.57
N GLY A 32 -13.01 -2.35 11.29
CA GLY A 32 -14.30 -2.90 10.89
C GLY A 32 -14.40 -4.42 11.01
N ASN A 33 -13.34 -5.09 11.44
CA ASN A 33 -13.27 -6.55 11.47
C ASN A 33 -13.61 -7.10 12.85
N LEU A 34 -14.87 -7.48 13.03
CA LEU A 34 -15.39 -8.10 14.26
C LEU A 34 -14.95 -9.57 14.45
N GLY A 35 -14.20 -10.15 13.49
CA GLY A 35 -13.90 -11.59 13.46
C GLY A 35 -12.45 -11.98 13.11
N GLY A 36 -11.51 -11.03 13.04
CA GLY A 36 -10.08 -11.32 12.84
C GLY A 36 -9.67 -11.90 11.47
N LEU A 37 -10.59 -11.94 10.48
CA LEU A 37 -10.33 -12.52 9.16
C LEU A 37 -10.02 -11.45 8.10
N PRO A 38 -8.85 -11.44 7.46
CA PRO A 38 -8.54 -10.48 6.41
C PRO A 38 -9.44 -10.64 5.17
N PRO A 39 -9.78 -9.55 4.44
CA PRO A 39 -9.28 -8.19 4.61
C PRO A 39 -10.07 -7.37 5.65
N ALA A 40 -9.39 -6.96 6.72
CA ALA A 40 -9.91 -6.04 7.72
C ALA A 40 -9.91 -4.62 7.15
N ALA A 41 -11.07 -3.99 6.92
CA ALA A 41 -11.10 -2.56 6.60
C ALA A 41 -10.82 -1.77 7.90
N ILE A 42 -9.65 -1.14 7.97
CA ILE A 42 -9.20 -0.30 9.07
C ILE A 42 -9.30 1.15 8.61
N SER A 43 -10.02 1.94 9.38
CA SER A 43 -10.24 3.35 9.11
C SER A 43 -9.63 4.21 10.21
N VAL A 44 -8.93 5.28 9.83
CA VAL A 44 -8.45 6.30 10.77
C VAL A 44 -9.42 7.48 10.71
N VAL A 45 -9.96 7.87 11.86
CA VAL A 45 -11.01 8.88 12.01
C VAL A 45 -10.51 9.97 12.96
N ILE A 46 -10.64 11.23 12.57
CA ILE A 46 -10.23 12.36 13.40
C ILE A 46 -11.37 12.77 14.30
N GLU A 47 -11.05 13.27 15.49
CA GLU A 47 -12.03 13.79 16.43
C GLU A 47 -12.70 15.07 15.91
N ASP A 48 -11.90 16.09 15.60
CA ASP A 48 -12.33 17.40 15.12
C ASP A 48 -12.14 17.57 13.60
N ASP A 49 -13.10 18.24 12.97
CA ASP A 49 -13.03 18.56 11.54
C ASP A 49 -12.09 19.76 11.29
N ALA A 50 -11.76 20.56 12.30
CA ALA A 50 -10.77 21.65 12.20
C ALA A 50 -9.36 21.15 11.87
N ASP A 51 -9.01 19.94 12.34
CA ASP A 51 -7.71 19.31 12.09
C ASP A 51 -7.67 18.48 10.79
N TYR A 52 -8.78 18.45 10.05
CA TYR A 52 -8.91 17.62 8.84
C TYR A 52 -7.88 18.00 7.77
N ASP A 53 -7.71 19.28 7.46
CA ASP A 53 -6.76 19.68 6.42
C ASP A 53 -5.30 19.41 6.83
N ARG A 54 -4.98 19.60 8.12
CA ARG A 54 -3.66 19.33 8.67
C ARG A 54 -3.34 17.84 8.63
N SER A 55 -4.28 17.00 9.04
CA SER A 55 -4.13 15.54 9.00
C SER A 55 -3.93 14.98 7.59
N LEU A 56 -4.53 15.59 6.57
CA LEU A 56 -4.34 15.20 5.17
C LEU A 56 -2.92 15.52 4.70
N GLN A 57 -2.30 16.57 5.26
CA GLN A 57 -0.91 16.89 5.00
C GLN A 57 0.02 15.82 5.61
N VAL A 58 -0.23 15.43 6.87
CA VAL A 58 0.50 14.34 7.53
C VAL A 58 0.39 13.03 6.75
N LEU A 59 -0.80 12.70 6.27
CA LEU A 59 -1.02 11.51 5.43
C LEU A 59 -0.19 11.57 4.13
N LYS A 60 -0.17 12.72 3.45
CA LYS A 60 0.61 12.88 2.21
C LYS A 60 2.11 12.75 2.45
N ASP A 61 2.61 13.33 3.53
CA ASP A 61 4.03 13.23 3.89
C ASP A 61 4.40 11.77 4.22
N LEU A 62 3.50 11.03 4.87
CA LEU A 62 3.68 9.61 5.15
C LEU A 62 3.69 8.77 3.85
N GLU A 63 2.79 9.04 2.91
CA GLU A 63 2.78 8.35 1.60
C GLU A 63 4.05 8.61 0.79
N GLN A 64 4.66 9.80 0.89
CA GLN A 64 5.92 10.12 0.22
C GLN A 64 7.13 9.34 0.76
N THR A 65 7.12 9.01 2.06
CA THR A 65 8.17 8.19 2.68
C THR A 65 8.05 6.70 2.36
N THR A 66 6.89 6.26 1.88
CA THR A 66 6.71 4.87 1.44
C THR A 66 7.46 4.68 0.12
N PRO A 67 8.39 3.70 0.01
CA PRO A 67 9.13 3.48 -1.22
C PRO A 67 8.16 3.13 -2.34
N GLN A 68 7.93 4.10 -3.23
CA GLN A 68 7.05 3.94 -4.38
C GLN A 68 7.61 2.80 -5.24
N PRO A 69 6.88 1.70 -5.48
CA PRO A 69 7.35 0.66 -6.39
C PRO A 69 7.49 1.30 -7.76
N SER A 70 8.74 1.52 -8.20
CA SER A 70 9.02 2.18 -9.47
C SER A 70 8.27 1.44 -10.60
N PRO A 71 7.36 2.13 -11.34
CA PRO A 71 6.57 1.50 -12.39
C PRO A 71 7.45 0.95 -13.53
N GLY A 72 8.73 1.33 -13.60
CA GLY A 72 9.70 0.80 -14.54
C GLY A 72 10.13 -0.65 -14.26
N GLY A 73 10.18 -1.07 -13.00
CA GLY A 73 10.65 -2.40 -12.62
C GLY A 73 9.73 -3.52 -13.11
N ARG A 74 8.41 -3.29 -13.08
CA ARG A 74 7.41 -4.29 -13.50
C ARG A 74 7.47 -4.57 -15.01
N ARG A 75 7.73 -3.55 -15.84
CA ARG A 75 7.92 -3.72 -17.30
C ARG A 75 9.21 -4.49 -17.60
N LEU A 76 10.29 -4.19 -16.89
CA LEU A 76 11.58 -4.87 -17.05
C LEU A 76 11.49 -6.36 -16.68
N VAL A 77 10.81 -6.67 -15.57
CA VAL A 77 10.55 -8.07 -15.17
C VAL A 77 9.68 -8.80 -16.20
N TRP A 78 8.67 -8.12 -16.76
CA TRP A 78 7.80 -8.71 -17.79
C TRP A 78 8.56 -9.01 -19.08
N LEU A 79 9.41 -8.09 -19.54
CA LEU A 79 10.27 -8.30 -20.71
C LEU A 79 11.27 -9.44 -20.47
N ALA A 80 11.88 -9.50 -19.29
CA ALA A 80 12.79 -10.58 -18.93
C ALA A 80 12.09 -11.95 -18.97
N LEU A 81 10.85 -12.05 -18.48
CA LEU A 81 10.06 -13.27 -18.55
C LEU A 81 9.72 -13.68 -19.98
N ILE A 82 9.36 -12.73 -20.86
CA ILE A 82 9.09 -13.03 -22.27
C ILE A 82 10.34 -13.57 -22.95
N VAL A 83 11.50 -12.94 -22.74
CA VAL A 83 12.78 -13.38 -23.33
C VAL A 83 13.15 -14.76 -22.84
N LEU A 84 13.02 -15.01 -21.52
CA LEU A 84 13.31 -16.32 -20.94
C LEU A 84 12.39 -17.42 -21.49
N PHE A 85 11.09 -17.13 -21.61
CA PHE A 85 10.13 -18.07 -22.18
C PHE A 85 10.38 -18.32 -23.67
N GLY A 86 10.67 -17.28 -24.45
CA GLY A 86 11.03 -17.40 -25.86
C GLY A 86 12.28 -18.25 -26.07
N ALA A 87 13.33 -17.99 -25.29
CA ALA A 87 14.57 -18.78 -25.30
C ALA A 87 14.29 -20.25 -24.95
N PHE A 88 13.46 -20.51 -23.94
CA PHE A 88 13.07 -21.87 -23.55
C PHE A 88 12.31 -22.59 -24.68
N VAL A 89 11.35 -21.94 -25.32
CA VAL A 89 10.62 -22.52 -26.46
C VAL A 89 11.56 -22.81 -27.63
N THR A 90 12.47 -21.89 -27.97
CA THR A 90 13.46 -22.14 -29.04
C THR A 90 14.40 -23.30 -28.69
N LEU A 91 14.79 -23.44 -27.43
CA LEU A 91 15.62 -24.54 -26.96
C LEU A 91 14.86 -25.86 -27.05
N CYS A 92 13.58 -25.89 -26.64
CA CYS A 92 12.73 -27.06 -26.74
C CYS A 92 12.50 -27.50 -28.19
N VAL A 93 12.26 -26.56 -29.12
CA VAL A 93 12.10 -26.86 -30.54
C VAL A 93 13.40 -27.37 -31.16
N ASN A 94 14.55 -26.81 -30.78
CA ASN A 94 15.85 -27.26 -31.25
C ASN A 94 16.21 -28.65 -30.71
N LEU A 95 15.85 -28.96 -29.46
CA LEU A 95 16.08 -30.27 -28.86
C LEU A 95 15.09 -31.34 -29.35
N SER A 96 13.87 -30.95 -29.74
CA SER A 96 12.84 -31.86 -30.24
C SER A 96 12.99 -32.18 -31.73
N TRP A 97 13.99 -31.61 -32.41
CA TRP A 97 14.28 -31.86 -33.82
C TRP A 97 15.68 -32.48 -33.98
N PRO A 98 15.86 -33.77 -33.64
CA PRO A 98 16.99 -34.56 -34.12
C PRO A 98 16.87 -34.88 -35.61
#